data_AF-A0A0Q7RUQ0-F1
#
_entry.id   AF-A0A0Q7RUQ0-F1
#
_cell.length_a   1.000
_cell.length_b   1.000
_cell.length_c   1.000
_cell.angle_alpha   90.00
_cell.angle_beta   90.00
_cell.angle_gamma   90.00
#
_symmetry.space_group_name_H-M   'P 1'
#
loop_
_entity.id
_entity.type
_entity.pdbx_description
1 polymer ?
#
loop_
_entity_poly.entity_id
_entity_poly.type
_entity_poly.pdbx_seq_one_letter_code
_entity_poly.pdbx_strand_id
1 'polypeptide(L)'
;MNMLALLAAAFIAGQTPSAPAWTWTLYPDAAPVVLANEVPDTANLRATLECDPGSSVARLTLYGIPRTGMARITAGDAVAMAEAAPARGDATRLTLRTDHPVFAAFAASGEMNVLVGDHRRPVEVPAGHLAKLRRFSELCSG
;
A
#
# COMPACT_ATOMS: atom_id res chain seq x y z
N MET A 1 11.98 -27.88 62.98
CA MET A 1 11.39 -26.63 62.44
C MET A 1 12.44 -25.95 61.58
N ASN A 2 12.34 -26.06 60.26
CA ASN A 2 12.77 -25.02 59.32
C ASN A 2 12.26 -25.35 57.91
N MET A 3 11.49 -24.41 57.39
CA MET A 3 10.59 -24.48 56.25
C MET A 3 11.37 -24.13 54.98
N LEU A 4 11.50 -25.06 54.02
CA LEU A 4 12.05 -24.76 52.70
C LEU A 4 10.98 -24.05 51.87
N ALA A 5 11.18 -22.77 51.61
CA ALA A 5 10.34 -21.97 50.74
C ALA A 5 10.64 -22.28 49.26
N LEU A 6 9.65 -22.79 48.53
CA LEU A 6 9.68 -22.88 47.07
C LEU A 6 9.41 -21.50 46.45
N LEU A 7 10.39 -20.96 45.73
CA LEU A 7 10.25 -19.77 44.88
C LEU A 7 9.57 -20.18 43.55
N ALA A 8 8.31 -19.78 43.39
CA ALA A 8 7.62 -19.85 42.10
C ALA A 8 8.02 -18.63 41.25
N ALA A 9 8.85 -18.85 40.23
CA ALA A 9 9.14 -17.84 39.21
C ALA A 9 7.94 -17.74 38.24
N ALA A 10 7.13 -16.68 38.38
CA ALA A 10 6.10 -16.35 37.41
C ALA A 10 6.75 -15.78 36.14
N PHE A 11 6.77 -16.57 35.07
CA PHE A 11 7.07 -16.08 33.72
C PHE A 11 5.92 -15.18 33.26
N ILE A 12 6.09 -13.86 33.32
CA ILE A 12 5.23 -12.93 32.61
C ILE A 12 5.65 -12.99 31.14
N ALA A 13 4.94 -13.81 30.36
CA ALA A 13 5.05 -13.77 28.90
C ALA A 13 4.63 -12.37 28.43
N GLY A 14 5.60 -11.58 27.99
CA GLY A 14 5.36 -10.28 27.37
C GLY A 14 4.50 -10.48 26.12
N GLN A 15 3.22 -10.15 26.23
CA GLN A 15 2.35 -9.98 25.07
C GLN A 15 2.89 -8.78 24.29
N THR A 16 3.74 -9.06 23.30
CA THR A 16 4.13 -8.06 22.31
C THR A 16 2.83 -7.59 21.64
N PRO A 17 2.57 -6.28 21.56
CA PRO A 17 1.40 -5.78 20.85
C PRO A 17 1.39 -6.41 19.46
N SER A 18 0.31 -7.10 19.08
CA SER A 18 0.22 -7.66 17.73
C SER A 18 0.41 -6.51 16.76
N ALA A 19 1.38 -6.62 15.85
CA ALA A 19 1.59 -5.61 14.83
C ALA A 19 0.24 -5.32 14.13
N PRO A 20 -0.05 -4.06 13.77
CA PRO A 20 -1.27 -3.72 13.05
C PRO A 20 -1.46 -4.64 11.86
N ALA A 21 -2.64 -5.26 11.77
CA ALA A 21 -2.99 -6.23 10.74
C ALA A 21 -3.29 -5.51 9.42
N TRP A 22 -2.26 -4.96 8.80
CA TRP A 22 -2.34 -4.32 7.50
C TRP A 22 -2.84 -5.33 6.47
N THR A 23 -3.84 -4.93 5.69
CA THR A 23 -4.45 -5.73 4.64
C THR A 23 -4.70 -4.88 3.42
N TRP A 24 -4.87 -5.54 2.27
CA TRP A 24 -5.36 -4.91 1.06
C TRP A 24 -6.86 -5.19 0.87
N THR A 25 -7.67 -4.14 0.86
CA THR A 25 -9.12 -4.21 0.67
C THR A 25 -9.51 -3.54 -0.64
N LEU A 26 -10.30 -4.23 -1.46
CA LEU A 26 -10.88 -3.69 -2.68
C LEU A 26 -12.31 -3.23 -2.40
N TYR A 27 -12.61 -1.99 -2.76
CA TYR A 27 -13.93 -1.38 -2.76
C TYR A 27 -14.35 -1.16 -4.22
N PRO A 28 -14.93 -2.20 -4.87
CA PRO A 28 -15.20 -2.19 -6.31
C PRO A 28 -16.45 -1.39 -6.68
N ASP A 29 -17.38 -1.22 -5.74
CA ASP A 29 -18.66 -0.54 -5.95
C ASP A 29 -18.65 0.92 -5.46
N ALA A 30 -17.49 1.40 -5.02
CA ALA A 30 -17.29 2.80 -4.68
C ALA A 30 -17.12 3.64 -5.95
N ALA A 31 -17.48 4.92 -5.87
CA ALA A 31 -17.17 5.93 -6.89
C ALA A 31 -16.27 6.99 -6.25
N PRO A 32 -14.93 6.94 -6.44
CA PRO A 32 -14.16 6.06 -7.34
C PRO A 32 -13.95 4.62 -6.83
N VAL A 33 -13.48 3.71 -7.68
CA VAL A 33 -13.02 2.36 -7.29
C VAL A 33 -11.74 2.52 -6.47
N VAL A 34 -11.64 1.83 -5.33
CA VAL A 34 -10.51 1.97 -4.41
C VAL A 34 -9.91 0.62 -4.04
N LEU A 35 -8.59 0.51 -4.11
CA LEU A 35 -7.81 -0.56 -3.48
C LEU A 35 -6.92 0.05 -2.40
N ALA A 36 -7.21 -0.25 -1.13
CA ALA A 36 -6.57 0.39 0.03
C ALA A 36 -5.68 -0.59 0.80
N ASN A 37 -4.49 -0.15 1.19
CA ASN A 37 -3.64 -0.79 2.19
C ASN A 37 -3.90 -0.13 3.54
N GLU A 38 -4.64 -0.83 4.39
CA GLU A 38 -5.28 -0.27 5.57
C GLU A 38 -5.23 -1.20 6.77
N VAL A 39 -5.50 -0.64 7.96
CA VAL A 39 -5.91 -1.43 9.12
C VAL A 39 -7.44 -1.36 9.19
N PRO A 40 -8.15 -2.50 9.06
CA PRO A 40 -9.62 -2.52 9.08
C PRO A 40 -10.20 -1.82 10.30
N ASP A 41 -11.37 -1.20 10.12
CA ASP A 41 -12.11 -0.48 11.16
C ASP A 41 -11.35 0.69 11.82
N THR A 42 -10.33 1.23 11.12
CA THR A 42 -9.58 2.42 11.56
C THR A 42 -9.35 3.40 10.41
N ALA A 43 -8.88 4.61 10.74
CA ALA A 43 -8.47 5.60 9.74
C ALA A 43 -7.00 5.41 9.26
N ASN A 44 -6.35 4.30 9.61
CA ASN A 44 -4.94 4.10 9.31
C ASN A 44 -4.75 3.57 7.89
N LEU A 45 -4.17 4.40 7.02
CA LEU A 45 -3.85 4.09 5.63
C LEU A 45 -2.34 4.14 5.40
N ARG A 46 -1.83 3.23 4.56
CA ARG A 46 -0.45 3.25 4.06
C ARG A 46 -0.39 3.66 2.60
N ALA A 47 -1.33 3.15 1.80
CA ALA A 47 -1.45 3.46 0.39
C ALA A 47 -2.90 3.29 -0.09
N THR A 48 -3.31 4.08 -1.08
CA THR A 48 -4.52 3.82 -1.87
C THR A 48 -4.20 3.87 -3.35
N LEU A 49 -4.85 2.99 -4.11
CA LEU A 49 -5.02 3.12 -5.54
C LEU A 49 -6.47 3.48 -5.82
N GLU A 50 -6.70 4.52 -6.60
CA GLU A 50 -8.03 5.01 -6.93
C GLU A 50 -8.16 5.22 -8.42
N CYS A 51 -9.29 4.86 -9.03
CA CYS A 51 -9.58 5.19 -10.42
C CYS A 51 -11.06 5.40 -10.63
N ASP A 52 -11.39 6.20 -11.66
CA ASP A 52 -12.74 6.21 -12.18
C ASP A 52 -12.87 4.99 -13.12
N PRO A 53 -13.98 4.21 -13.08
CA PRO A 53 -14.13 3.04 -13.93
C PRO A 53 -13.91 3.36 -15.42
N GLY A 54 -13.12 2.53 -16.10
CA GLY A 54 -12.79 2.72 -17.53
C GLY A 54 -11.87 3.90 -17.86
N SER A 55 -11.38 4.66 -16.88
CA SER A 55 -10.55 5.85 -17.14
C SER A 55 -9.14 5.53 -17.65
N SER A 56 -8.68 4.30 -17.47
CA SER A 56 -7.29 3.87 -17.67
C SER A 56 -6.25 4.65 -16.87
N VAL A 57 -6.68 5.35 -15.80
CA VAL A 57 -5.83 6.20 -14.97
C VAL A 57 -6.00 5.83 -13.50
N ALA A 58 -4.92 5.37 -12.88
CA ALA A 58 -4.85 5.11 -11.45
C ALA A 58 -4.13 6.25 -10.72
N ARG A 59 -4.72 6.70 -9.62
CA ARG A 59 -4.16 7.64 -8.67
C ARG A 59 -3.60 6.85 -7.49
N LEU A 60 -2.28 6.86 -7.31
CA LEU A 60 -1.61 6.27 -6.16
C LEU A 60 -1.42 7.34 -5.09
N THR A 61 -1.99 7.15 -3.91
CA THR A 61 -1.72 7.97 -2.73
C THR A 61 -0.86 7.18 -1.75
N LEU A 62 0.24 7.76 -1.28
CA LEU A 62 1.16 7.19 -0.28
C LEU A 62 1.11 8.05 0.98
N TYR A 63 0.66 7.46 2.08
CA TYR A 63 0.49 8.16 3.36
C TYR A 63 1.79 8.15 4.18
N GLY A 64 2.02 9.22 4.93
CA GLY A 64 3.25 9.53 5.66
C GLY A 64 3.86 10.86 5.19
N ILE A 65 5.17 11.03 5.31
CA ILE A 65 5.77 12.35 5.06
C ILE A 65 5.57 12.78 3.59
N PRO A 66 4.88 13.92 3.32
CA PRO A 66 4.64 14.39 1.96
C PRO A 66 5.92 14.61 1.16
N ARG A 67 5.84 14.39 -0.14
CA ARG A 67 6.92 14.61 -1.10
C ARG A 67 6.38 15.30 -2.33
N THR A 68 7.24 16.06 -3.00
CA THR A 68 6.91 16.80 -4.22
C THR A 68 8.03 16.67 -5.25
N GLY A 69 7.71 16.86 -6.52
CA GLY A 69 8.65 16.83 -7.63
C GLY A 69 8.48 15.62 -8.54
N MET A 70 9.44 15.36 -9.42
CA MET A 70 9.37 14.22 -10.33
C MET A 70 9.69 12.91 -9.62
N ALA A 71 8.78 11.94 -9.74
CA ALA A 71 8.94 10.60 -9.22
C ALA A 71 9.32 9.63 -10.32
N ARG A 72 10.31 8.78 -10.04
CA ARG A 72 10.61 7.60 -10.83
C ARG A 72 9.88 6.40 -10.24
N ILE A 73 9.00 5.81 -11.03
CA ILE A 73 8.23 4.62 -10.66
C ILE A 73 8.79 3.43 -11.41
N THR A 74 9.04 2.33 -10.71
CA THR A 74 9.62 1.10 -11.28
C THR A 74 8.85 -0.13 -10.82
N ALA A 75 8.67 -1.10 -11.72
CA ALA A 75 8.10 -2.41 -11.43
C ALA A 75 8.63 -3.40 -12.48
N GLY A 76 9.26 -4.49 -12.04
CA GLY A 76 10.08 -5.33 -12.92
C GLY A 76 11.12 -4.48 -13.67
N ASP A 77 11.23 -4.67 -14.98
CA ASP A 77 12.13 -3.90 -15.86
C ASP A 77 11.52 -2.59 -16.37
N ALA A 78 10.23 -2.33 -16.08
CA ALA A 78 9.53 -1.17 -16.57
C ALA A 78 9.79 0.07 -15.68
N VAL A 79 9.83 1.24 -16.32
CA VAL A 79 10.05 2.54 -15.66
C VAL A 79 9.03 3.55 -16.17
N ALA A 80 8.47 4.37 -15.28
CA ALA A 80 7.61 5.49 -15.59
C ALA A 80 8.05 6.73 -14.81
N MET A 81 7.71 7.91 -15.31
CA MET A 81 7.87 9.18 -14.60
C MET A 81 6.49 9.77 -14.34
N ALA A 82 6.27 10.25 -13.12
CA ALA A 82 5.05 10.95 -12.75
C ALA A 82 5.38 12.11 -11.82
N GLU A 83 4.56 13.15 -11.84
CA GLU A 83 4.66 14.21 -10.84
C GLU A 83 4.12 13.70 -9.50
N ALA A 84 4.94 13.83 -8.45
CA ALA A 84 4.52 13.69 -7.06
C ALA A 84 4.02 15.04 -6.56
N ALA A 85 2.79 15.07 -6.08
CA ALA A 85 2.17 16.24 -5.48
C ALA A 85 1.72 15.92 -4.04
N PRO A 86 1.67 16.93 -3.15
CA PRO A 86 1.15 16.72 -1.82
C PRO A 86 -0.37 16.43 -1.90
N ALA A 87 -0.83 15.52 -1.06
CA ALA A 87 -2.24 15.19 -0.90
C ALA A 87 -2.69 15.48 0.55
N ARG A 88 -4.00 15.36 0.79
CA ARG A 88 -4.58 15.59 2.12
C ARG A 88 -4.01 14.60 3.14
N GLY A 89 -3.70 15.10 4.34
CA GLY A 89 -3.38 14.29 5.51
C GLY A 89 -2.05 13.56 5.41
N ASP A 90 -0.95 14.33 5.40
CA ASP A 90 0.41 13.84 5.26
C ASP A 90 0.50 12.71 4.22
N ALA A 91 0.39 13.08 2.94
CA ALA A 91 0.40 12.12 1.86
C ALA A 91 1.02 12.69 0.57
N THR A 92 1.47 11.79 -0.29
CA THR A 92 1.97 12.07 -1.63
C THR A 92 1.07 11.39 -2.65
N ARG A 93 0.60 12.11 -3.67
CA ARG A 93 -0.20 11.54 -4.77
C ARG A 93 0.59 11.55 -6.06
N LEU A 94 0.44 10.47 -6.82
CA LEU A 94 0.98 10.25 -8.17
C LEU A 94 -0.12 9.73 -9.07
N THR A 95 0.00 9.98 -10.37
CA THR A 95 -0.93 9.46 -11.37
C THR A 95 -0.17 8.56 -12.33
N LEU A 96 -0.69 7.36 -12.59
CA LEU A 96 -0.11 6.39 -13.51
C LEU A 96 -1.21 5.80 -14.39
N ARG A 97 -0.93 5.61 -15.67
CA ARG A 97 -1.87 4.92 -16.54
C ARG A 97 -1.86 3.42 -16.27
N THR A 98 -3.03 2.80 -16.24
CA THR A 98 -3.15 1.35 -15.99
C THR A 98 -2.75 0.50 -17.18
N ASP A 99 -2.72 1.07 -18.39
CA ASP A 99 -2.18 0.44 -19.60
C ASP A 99 -0.65 0.62 -19.77
N HIS A 100 0.00 1.34 -18.85
CA HIS A 100 1.45 1.50 -18.89
C HIS A 100 2.17 0.22 -18.44
N PRO A 101 3.31 -0.17 -19.06
CA PRO A 101 4.05 -1.40 -18.69
C PRO A 101 4.42 -1.51 -17.21
N VAL A 102 4.70 -0.39 -16.54
CA VAL A 102 4.93 -0.35 -15.08
C VAL A 102 3.71 -0.84 -14.29
N PHE A 103 2.51 -0.40 -14.67
CA PHE A 103 1.30 -0.82 -13.96
C PHE A 103 1.00 -2.30 -14.24
N ALA A 104 1.18 -2.74 -15.49
CA ALA A 104 1.04 -4.15 -15.84
C ALA A 104 2.02 -5.07 -15.07
N ALA A 105 3.29 -4.68 -14.97
CA ALA A 105 4.29 -5.40 -14.19
C ALA A 105 3.93 -5.42 -12.70
N PHE A 106 3.48 -4.30 -12.14
CA PHE A 106 3.00 -4.23 -10.77
C PHE A 106 1.77 -5.12 -10.53
N ALA A 107 0.78 -5.12 -11.43
CA ALA A 107 -0.39 -5.98 -11.33
C ALA A 107 -0.05 -7.48 -11.41
N ALA A 108 1.06 -7.83 -12.07
CA ALA A 108 1.56 -9.18 -12.16
C ALA A 108 2.31 -9.63 -10.89
N SER A 109 3.24 -8.81 -10.39
CA SER A 109 4.14 -9.17 -9.28
C SER A 109 3.67 -8.72 -7.89
N GLY A 110 2.89 -7.64 -7.82
CA GLY A 110 2.54 -6.93 -6.58
C GLY A 110 3.65 -6.03 -6.06
N GLU A 111 4.72 -5.80 -6.81
CA GLU A 111 5.86 -5.00 -6.37
C GLU A 111 6.07 -3.77 -7.26
N MET A 112 6.07 -2.60 -6.63
CA MET A 112 6.40 -1.33 -7.26
C MET A 112 7.29 -0.52 -6.32
N ASN A 113 8.25 0.21 -6.89
CA ASN A 113 9.04 1.19 -6.15
C ASN A 113 8.78 2.60 -6.69
N VAL A 114 8.52 3.53 -5.78
CA VAL A 114 8.42 4.96 -6.06
C VAL A 114 9.63 5.68 -5.48
N LEU A 115 10.38 6.40 -6.29
CA LEU A 115 11.52 7.21 -5.87
C LEU A 115 11.23 8.69 -6.13
N VAL A 116 11.24 9.52 -5.08
CA VAL A 116 11.10 10.98 -5.18
C VAL A 116 12.32 11.64 -4.53
N GLY A 117 13.16 12.29 -5.34
CA GLY A 117 14.52 12.66 -4.91
C GLY A 117 15.29 11.40 -4.49
N ASP A 118 15.82 11.37 -3.27
CA ASP A 118 16.53 10.21 -2.72
C ASP A 118 15.63 9.28 -1.89
N HIS A 119 14.33 9.58 -1.81
CA HIS A 119 13.39 8.82 -0.98
C HIS A 119 12.73 7.71 -1.77
N ARG A 120 13.14 6.47 -1.52
CA ARG A 120 12.47 5.27 -2.03
C ARG A 120 11.32 4.84 -1.12
N ARG A 121 10.16 4.60 -1.71
CA ARG A 121 8.98 4.03 -1.06
C ARG A 121 8.52 2.79 -1.83
N PRO A 122 8.74 1.58 -1.31
CA PRO A 122 8.15 0.38 -1.90
C PRO A 122 6.63 0.36 -1.67
N VAL A 123 5.92 -0.18 -2.63
CA VAL A 123 4.50 -0.53 -2.56
C VAL A 123 4.40 -2.02 -2.85
N GLU A 124 3.99 -2.77 -1.84
CA GLU A 124 3.94 -4.22 -1.89
C GLU A 124 2.51 -4.71 -1.65
N VAL A 125 2.00 -5.48 -2.61
CA VAL A 125 0.76 -6.24 -2.54
C VAL A 125 1.13 -7.71 -2.41
N PRO A 126 1.01 -8.31 -1.21
CA PRO A 126 1.34 -9.72 -1.01
C PRO A 126 0.57 -10.65 -1.95
N ALA A 127 1.13 -11.83 -2.24
CA ALA A 127 0.55 -12.83 -3.14
C ALA A 127 -0.94 -13.10 -2.89
N GLY A 128 -1.37 -13.20 -1.62
CA GLY A 128 -2.76 -13.41 -1.22
C GLY A 128 -3.74 -12.29 -1.59
N HIS A 129 -3.24 -11.14 -2.05
CA HIS A 129 -4.03 -9.99 -2.46
C HIS A 129 -3.86 -9.61 -3.94
N LEU A 130 -3.02 -10.32 -4.71
CA LEU A 130 -2.79 -10.01 -6.13
C LEU A 130 -4.06 -10.08 -6.98
N ALA A 131 -4.98 -10.99 -6.66
CA ALA A 131 -6.26 -11.05 -7.36
C ALA A 131 -7.07 -9.74 -7.22
N LYS A 132 -6.96 -9.05 -6.08
CA LYS A 132 -7.61 -7.76 -5.86
C LYS A 132 -6.95 -6.65 -6.68
N LEU A 133 -5.63 -6.66 -6.79
CA LEU A 133 -4.88 -5.71 -7.62
C LEU A 133 -5.20 -5.88 -9.11
N ARG A 134 -5.27 -7.12 -9.60
CA ARG A 134 -5.69 -7.41 -10.98
C ARG A 134 -7.13 -6.96 -11.21
N ARG A 135 -8.02 -7.26 -10.27
CA ARG A 135 -9.42 -6.82 -10.37
C ARG A 135 -9.55 -5.30 -10.39
N PHE A 136 -8.77 -4.58 -9.57
CA PHE A 136 -8.68 -3.13 -9.66
C PHE A 136 -8.26 -2.68 -11.07
N SER A 137 -7.18 -3.26 -11.62
CA SER A 137 -6.71 -2.93 -12.96
C SER A 137 -7.77 -3.13 -14.05
N GLU A 138 -8.53 -4.22 -13.97
CA GLU A 138 -9.63 -4.54 -14.90
C GLU A 138 -10.78 -3.52 -14.80
N LEU A 139 -11.14 -3.11 -13.58
CA LEU A 139 -12.20 -2.11 -13.38
C LEU A 139 -11.78 -0.72 -13.89
N CYS A 140 -10.48 -0.41 -13.82
CA CYS A 140 -9.95 0.84 -14.31
C CYS A 140 -9.73 0.85 -15.82
N SER A 141 -9.49 -0.29 -16.47
CA SER A 141 -9.29 -0.36 -17.93
C SER A 141 -10.58 -0.04 -18.69
N GLY A 142 -10.47 0.82 -19.70
CA GLY A 142 -11.55 1.19 -20.62
C GLY A 142 -11.48 0.46 -21.94
#